data_AF-A0A9P8RR35-F1
#
_entry.id   AF-A0A9P8RR35-F1
#
_cell.length_a   1.000
_cell.length_b   1.000
_cell.length_c   1.000
_cell.angle_alpha   90.00
_cell.angle_beta   90.00
_cell.angle_gamma   90.00
#
_symmetry.space_group_name_H-M   'P 1'
#
loop_
_entity.id
_entity.type
_entity.pdbx_description
1 polymer ?
#
loop_
_entity_poly.entity_id
_entity_poly.type
_entity_poly.pdbx_seq_one_letter_code
_entity_poly.pdbx_strand_id
1 'polypeptide(L)'
;MLVDPASTMQPPSVTDWLRSAQAIGPQLMKCGRIRQLQKMRRWWSPSRGIVSPVLFPPRQPQSQWLRAEGKQALTLGIGSSRTVLSHIISQLRPGADLSRVVLPTFILEPKSMLERITNFMQHPETLLPMPTVDDPVQRFISVVKFYLSGWHIKSPGVKKPLNPILGERFTCYWEYPDHTRGFYISEQTSHHPPKSSYFYMCPEHFIRIDGTLKPRSRFLGNSAASIMEGVAILRLLNRGEKPGGER
;
A
#
# COMPACT_ATOMS: atom_id res chain seq x y z
N MET A 1 -32.95 -15.26 -44.69
CA MET A 1 -32.37 -14.06 -44.06
C MET A 1 -31.28 -14.55 -43.13
N LEU A 2 -30.04 -14.11 -43.39
CA LEU A 2 -28.83 -14.53 -42.70
C LEU A 2 -28.83 -13.96 -41.27
N VAL A 3 -28.48 -14.80 -40.30
CA VAL A 3 -28.22 -14.39 -38.91
C VAL A 3 -26.75 -13.97 -38.83
N ASP A 4 -26.51 -12.72 -38.45
CA ASP A 4 -25.19 -12.09 -38.35
C ASP A 4 -24.36 -12.73 -37.22
N PRO A 5 -23.15 -13.26 -37.47
CA PRO A 5 -22.34 -13.93 -36.44
C PRO A 5 -21.12 -13.07 -36.06
N ALA A 6 -21.29 -11.99 -35.29
CA ALA A 6 -20.19 -11.34 -34.57
C ALA A 6 -20.68 -10.21 -33.65
N SER A 7 -21.13 -10.54 -32.44
CA SER A 7 -21.10 -9.59 -31.31
C SER A 7 -20.48 -10.24 -30.08
N THR A 8 -19.35 -10.93 -30.28
CA THR A 8 -18.43 -11.22 -29.19
C THR A 8 -17.86 -9.88 -28.72
N MET A 9 -18.44 -9.30 -27.66
CA MET A 9 -17.81 -8.21 -26.92
C MET A 9 -16.40 -8.68 -26.56
N GLN A 10 -15.38 -8.13 -27.22
CA GLN A 10 -14.00 -8.37 -26.80
C GLN A 10 -13.88 -7.94 -25.33
N PRO A 11 -13.31 -8.77 -24.45
CA PRO A 11 -13.10 -8.37 -23.08
C PRO A 11 -12.23 -7.10 -23.09
N PRO A 12 -12.55 -6.10 -22.25
CA PRO A 12 -11.83 -4.84 -22.23
C PRO A 12 -10.33 -5.08 -22.05
N SER A 13 -9.52 -4.32 -22.77
CA SER A 13 -8.07 -4.43 -22.69
C SER A 13 -7.59 -4.18 -21.25
N VAL A 14 -6.47 -4.79 -20.86
CA VAL A 14 -5.84 -4.58 -19.52
C VAL A 14 -5.64 -3.09 -19.23
N THR A 15 -5.33 -2.31 -20.27
CA THR A 15 -5.16 -0.86 -20.20
C THR A 15 -6.45 -0.09 -19.93
N ASP A 16 -7.58 -0.51 -20.51
CA ASP A 16 -8.87 0.16 -20.28
C ASP A 16 -9.39 -0.17 -18.88
N TRP A 17 -9.11 -1.38 -18.40
CA TRP A 17 -9.40 -1.74 -17.02
C TRP A 17 -8.56 -0.95 -16.00
N LEU A 18 -7.25 -0.77 -16.22
CA LEU A 18 -6.41 0.04 -15.31
C LEU A 18 -6.95 1.47 -15.20
N ARG A 19 -7.47 2.03 -16.29
CA ARG A 19 -8.14 3.33 -16.30
C ARG A 19 -9.45 3.32 -15.51
N SER A 20 -10.27 2.27 -15.63
CA SER A 20 -11.49 2.11 -14.84
C SER A 20 -11.22 1.90 -13.34
N ALA A 21 -10.20 1.12 -12.97
CA ALA A 21 -9.79 0.93 -11.58
C ALA A 21 -9.29 2.22 -10.93
N GLN A 22 -8.64 3.11 -11.70
CA GLN A 22 -8.27 4.45 -11.24
C GLN A 22 -9.47 5.39 -11.03
N ALA A 23 -10.61 5.12 -11.68
CA ALA A 23 -11.83 5.93 -11.58
C ALA A 23 -12.70 5.54 -10.37
N ILE A 24 -12.59 4.30 -9.88
CA ILE A 24 -13.26 3.85 -8.65
C ILE A 24 -12.43 4.33 -7.46
N GLY A 25 -12.96 5.31 -6.72
CA GLY A 25 -12.29 5.84 -5.53
C GLY A 25 -12.08 4.76 -4.46
N PRO A 26 -10.99 4.83 -3.67
CA PRO A 26 -10.69 3.80 -2.68
C PRO A 26 -11.79 3.72 -1.61
N GLN A 27 -12.23 2.50 -1.28
CA GLN A 27 -13.19 2.30 -0.19
C GLN A 27 -12.61 2.71 1.17
N LEU A 28 -13.48 3.20 2.06
CA LEU A 28 -13.10 3.71 3.37
C LEU A 28 -12.65 2.56 4.29
N MET A 29 -11.34 2.39 4.44
CA MET A 29 -10.74 1.51 5.44
C MET A 29 -11.03 2.02 6.86
N LYS A 30 -11.53 1.13 7.73
CA LYS A 30 -11.70 1.43 9.15
C LYS A 30 -10.48 0.93 9.92
N CYS A 31 -9.70 1.89 10.42
CA CYS A 31 -8.37 1.67 10.94
C CYS A 31 -8.37 1.25 12.42
N GLY A 32 -7.63 0.18 12.75
CA GLY A 32 -7.20 -0.12 14.11
C GLY A 32 -5.96 0.68 14.50
N ARG A 33 -5.73 0.87 15.81
CA ARG A 33 -4.73 1.80 16.37
C ARG A 33 -3.27 1.39 16.06
N ILE A 34 -2.45 2.29 15.50
CA ILE A 34 -0.98 2.13 15.34
C ILE A 34 -0.23 2.73 16.55
N ARG A 35 0.61 1.94 17.25
CA ARG A 35 1.41 2.42 18.40
C ARG A 35 2.50 3.45 18.03
N GLN A 36 3.07 3.36 16.83
CA GLN A 36 4.15 4.25 16.35
C GLN A 36 3.66 5.62 15.88
N LEU A 37 2.56 5.68 15.12
CA LEU A 37 1.94 6.94 14.74
C LEU A 37 1.48 7.74 15.96
N GLN A 38 1.14 7.10 17.09
CA GLN A 38 0.87 7.84 18.34
C GLN A 38 2.12 8.52 18.89
N LYS A 39 3.29 7.88 18.84
CA LYS A 39 4.57 8.51 19.25
C LYS A 39 4.93 9.65 18.31
N MET A 40 4.87 9.46 16.99
CA MET A 40 5.15 10.54 16.03
C MET A 40 4.12 11.67 16.04
N ARG A 41 2.82 11.38 16.20
CA ARG A 41 1.78 12.41 16.43
C ARG A 41 2.04 13.22 17.70
N ARG A 42 2.70 12.63 18.71
CA ARG A 42 3.15 13.33 19.92
C ARG A 42 4.36 14.23 19.68
N TRP A 43 5.21 13.93 18.69
CA TRP A 43 6.27 14.82 18.19
C TRP A 43 5.74 15.89 17.23
N TRP A 44 4.65 15.61 16.52
CA TRP A 44 3.87 16.55 15.71
C TRP A 44 2.80 17.31 16.51
N SER A 45 2.71 17.08 17.82
CA SER A 45 1.80 17.79 18.72
C SER A 45 2.41 19.15 19.06
N PRO A 46 1.67 20.27 18.96
CA PRO A 46 2.18 21.62 19.23
C PRO A 46 2.75 21.85 20.63
N SER A 47 2.59 20.88 21.54
CA SER A 47 3.01 20.96 22.94
C SER A 47 4.51 20.77 23.20
N ARG A 48 5.35 20.68 22.17
CA ARG A 48 6.83 20.74 22.31
C ARG A 48 7.45 21.78 21.38
N GLY A 49 7.04 23.05 21.52
CA GLY A 49 7.90 24.24 21.40
C GLY A 49 8.79 24.48 20.16
N ILE A 50 8.70 23.69 19.08
CA ILE A 50 9.52 23.88 17.87
C ILE A 50 8.63 23.79 16.63
N VAL A 51 7.65 24.69 16.49
CA VAL A 51 7.30 25.45 15.27
C VAL A 51 6.24 26.49 15.67
N SER A 52 6.35 27.73 15.18
CA SER A 52 5.32 28.76 15.38
C SER A 52 3.93 28.29 14.93
N PRO A 53 2.84 28.76 15.57
CA PRO A 53 1.50 28.27 15.31
C PRO A 53 1.02 28.75 13.94
N VAL A 54 0.91 27.84 12.98
CA VAL A 54 -0.02 28.04 11.86
C VAL A 54 -1.41 27.72 12.42
N LEU A 55 -2.17 28.79 12.67
CA LEU A 55 -3.57 28.72 13.08
C LEU A 55 -4.34 27.88 12.05
N PHE A 56 -4.88 26.72 12.45
CA PHE A 56 -5.78 25.93 11.60
C PHE A 56 -7.08 26.72 11.37
N PRO A 57 -7.46 27.08 10.13
CA PRO A 57 -8.80 27.57 9.87
C PRO A 57 -9.81 26.41 9.90
N PRO A 58 -11.09 26.69 10.20
CA PRO A 58 -12.10 25.66 10.40
C PRO A 58 -12.52 24.97 9.09
N ARG A 59 -12.89 23.68 9.22
CA ARG A 59 -13.52 22.74 8.27
C ARG A 59 -13.63 23.22 6.81
N GLN A 60 -12.65 22.84 5.99
CA GLN A 60 -12.77 22.80 4.53
C GLN A 60 -12.53 21.38 3.98
N PRO A 61 -13.08 21.03 2.80
CA PRO A 61 -13.00 19.69 2.22
C PRO A 61 -11.55 19.23 1.99
N GLN A 62 -11.29 17.94 2.23
CA GLN A 62 -9.96 17.31 2.21
C GLN A 62 -9.18 17.50 0.89
N SER A 63 -9.86 17.80 -0.22
CA SER A 63 -9.27 18.07 -1.53
C SER A 63 -8.53 19.42 -1.64
N GLN A 64 -8.89 20.43 -0.83
CA GLN A 64 -8.21 21.74 -0.84
C GLN A 64 -6.95 21.76 0.04
N TRP A 65 -6.90 20.95 1.10
CA TRP A 65 -5.72 20.80 1.97
C TRP A 65 -4.48 20.26 1.24
N LEU A 66 -4.66 19.21 0.43
CA LEU A 66 -3.58 18.59 -0.36
C LEU A 66 -2.98 19.55 -1.40
N ARG A 67 -3.75 20.54 -1.86
CA ARG A 67 -3.34 21.51 -2.90
C ARG A 67 -2.54 22.68 -2.31
N ALA A 68 -2.85 23.09 -1.08
CA ALA A 68 -2.20 24.21 -0.40
C ALA A 68 -0.85 23.81 0.23
N GLU A 69 -0.79 22.70 0.98
CA GLU A 69 0.46 22.21 1.57
C GLU A 69 1.44 21.69 0.51
N GLY A 70 0.90 21.07 -0.56
CA GLY A 70 1.70 20.59 -1.68
C GLY A 70 2.47 21.72 -2.37
N LYS A 71 1.87 22.91 -2.53
CA LYS A 71 2.53 24.04 -3.20
C LYS A 71 3.48 24.84 -2.29
N GLN A 72 3.19 24.97 -1.00
CA GLN A 72 4.06 25.72 -0.07
C GLN A 72 5.28 24.93 0.42
N ALA A 73 5.15 23.61 0.64
CA ALA A 73 6.29 22.78 1.06
C ALA A 73 7.30 22.53 -0.09
N LEU A 74 6.84 22.54 -1.35
CA LEU A 74 7.70 22.33 -2.51
C LEU A 74 8.65 23.50 -2.78
N THR A 75 8.28 24.76 -2.51
CA THR A 75 9.09 25.92 -2.92
C THR A 75 10.21 26.27 -1.94
N LEU A 76 10.03 26.04 -0.63
CA LEU A 76 10.99 26.45 0.41
C LEU A 76 12.09 25.41 0.74
N GLY A 77 11.96 24.16 0.26
CA GLY A 77 12.87 23.05 0.62
C GLY A 77 13.85 22.58 -0.45
N ILE A 78 13.68 22.99 -1.72
CA ILE A 78 14.42 22.38 -2.85
C ILE A 78 15.94 22.61 -2.79
N GLY A 79 16.39 23.75 -2.25
CA GLY A 79 17.83 24.05 -2.13
C GLY A 79 18.55 23.24 -1.06
N SER A 80 17.98 23.17 0.16
CA SER A 80 18.61 22.49 1.30
C SER A 80 18.46 20.97 1.23
N SER A 81 17.29 20.46 0.82
CA SER A 81 17.04 19.02 0.71
C SER A 81 17.91 18.33 -0.35
N ARG A 82 18.22 19.01 -1.46
CA ARG A 82 19.14 18.49 -2.49
C ARG A 82 20.56 18.34 -1.96
N THR A 83 21.01 19.29 -1.14
CA THR A 83 22.35 19.27 -0.51
C THR A 83 22.49 18.16 0.53
N VAL A 84 21.43 17.86 1.30
CA VAL A 84 21.44 16.74 2.26
C VAL A 84 21.48 15.39 1.54
N LEU A 85 20.68 15.21 0.49
CA LEU A 85 20.68 13.97 -0.27
C LEU A 85 22.00 13.75 -1.01
N SER A 86 22.59 14.79 -1.60
CA SER A 86 23.89 14.68 -2.27
C SER A 86 25.01 14.30 -1.29
N HIS A 87 24.97 14.82 -0.06
CA HIS A 87 25.91 14.45 0.99
C HIS A 87 25.76 12.98 1.43
N ILE A 88 24.54 12.47 1.54
CA ILE A 88 24.33 11.04 1.84
C ILE A 88 24.82 10.17 0.69
N ILE A 89 24.50 10.55 -0.56
CA ILE A 89 24.90 9.81 -1.76
C ILE A 89 26.43 9.76 -1.91
N SER A 90 27.15 10.84 -1.61
CA SER A 90 28.61 10.88 -1.72
C SER A 90 29.32 9.95 -0.72
N GLN A 91 28.66 9.55 0.36
CA GLN A 91 29.18 8.59 1.34
C GLN A 91 28.93 7.13 0.95
N LEU A 92 28.12 6.86 -0.07
CA LEU A 92 27.69 5.52 -0.44
C LEU A 92 28.47 4.98 -1.64
N ARG A 93 28.87 3.72 -1.55
CA ARG A 93 29.43 2.96 -2.68
C ARG A 93 28.31 2.20 -3.40
N PRO A 94 28.31 2.09 -4.74
CA PRO A 94 27.38 1.22 -5.45
C PRO A 94 27.38 -0.20 -4.85
N GLY A 95 26.20 -0.77 -4.67
CA GLY A 95 25.98 -2.03 -3.95
C GLY A 95 25.71 -1.88 -2.45
N ALA A 96 25.89 -0.69 -1.87
CA ALA A 96 25.67 -0.48 -0.44
C ALA A 96 24.24 -0.81 0.01
N ASP A 97 24.14 -1.37 1.22
CA ASP A 97 22.87 -1.66 1.87
C ASP A 97 22.29 -0.40 2.52
N LEU A 98 21.16 0.06 2.01
CA LEU A 98 20.50 1.27 2.48
C LEU A 98 19.64 1.05 3.72
N SER A 99 19.47 -0.19 4.20
CA SER A 99 18.66 -0.48 5.40
C SER A 99 19.23 0.13 6.69
N ARG A 100 20.54 0.39 6.71
CA ARG A 100 21.27 0.99 7.84
C ARG A 100 21.46 2.50 7.71
N VAL A 101 21.07 3.07 6.57
CA VAL A 101 21.22 4.50 6.29
C VAL A 101 19.93 5.21 6.70
N VAL A 102 20.04 6.18 7.60
CA VAL A 102 18.89 7.00 8.01
C VAL A 102 18.62 8.02 6.91
N LEU A 103 17.49 7.87 6.23
CA LEU A 103 17.06 8.83 5.22
C LEU A 103 16.30 10.00 5.88
N PRO A 104 16.37 11.21 5.32
CA PRO A 104 15.69 12.39 5.87
C PRO A 104 14.16 12.22 5.94
N THR A 105 13.51 12.86 6.92
CA THR A 105 12.07 12.71 7.14
C THR A 105 11.20 13.26 6.01
N PHE A 106 11.68 14.22 5.21
CA PHE A 106 10.92 14.80 4.10
C PHE A 106 10.64 13.81 2.95
N ILE A 107 11.39 12.71 2.86
CA ILE A 107 11.12 11.63 1.90
C ILE A 107 10.19 10.56 2.46
N LEU A 108 9.65 10.72 3.67
CA LEU A 108 8.79 9.72 4.31
C LEU A 108 7.31 10.05 4.08
N GLU A 109 6.50 9.04 3.79
CA GLU A 109 5.05 9.15 3.85
C GLU A 109 4.56 8.86 5.29
N PRO A 110 3.43 9.45 5.72
CA PRO A 110 2.91 9.29 7.07
C PRO A 110 2.19 7.93 7.26
N LYS A 111 2.74 6.85 6.71
CA LYS A 111 2.25 5.47 6.83
C LYS A 111 3.38 4.54 7.22
N SER A 112 3.09 3.64 8.15
CA SER A 112 3.95 2.48 8.42
C SER A 112 3.91 1.53 7.23
N MET A 113 5.00 0.80 6.96
CA MET A 113 4.98 -0.27 5.95
C MET A 113 3.84 -1.27 6.21
N LEU A 114 3.52 -1.53 7.48
CA LEU A 114 2.43 -2.43 7.87
C LEU A 114 1.06 -1.94 7.39
N GLU A 115 0.84 -0.63 7.42
CA GLU A 115 -0.35 0.02 6.86
C GLU A 115 -0.26 0.09 5.34
N ARG A 116 0.91 0.37 4.78
CA ARG A 116 1.13 0.50 3.33
C ARG A 116 0.71 -0.74 2.55
N ILE A 117 0.92 -1.94 3.10
CA ILE A 117 0.50 -3.22 2.48
C ILE A 117 -1.01 -3.24 2.20
N THR A 118 -1.83 -2.59 3.03
CA THR A 118 -3.28 -2.59 2.85
C THR A 118 -3.77 -1.85 1.60
N ASN A 119 -2.90 -1.08 0.93
CA ASN A 119 -3.20 -0.50 -0.37
C ASN A 119 -3.54 -1.58 -1.42
N PHE A 120 -3.00 -2.80 -1.28
CA PHE A 120 -3.33 -3.92 -2.17
C PHE A 120 -4.77 -4.44 -2.00
N MET A 121 -5.45 -4.09 -0.91
CA MET A 121 -6.82 -4.54 -0.61
C MET A 121 -7.87 -3.45 -0.84
N GLN A 122 -7.52 -2.35 -1.51
CA GLN A 122 -8.44 -1.21 -1.74
C GLN A 122 -9.37 -1.37 -2.94
N HIS A 123 -9.23 -2.44 -3.72
CA HIS A 123 -10.08 -2.79 -4.86
C HIS A 123 -10.92 -4.05 -4.60
N PRO A 124 -11.85 -4.04 -3.63
CA PRO A 124 -12.66 -5.20 -3.30
C PRO A 124 -13.54 -5.68 -4.47
N GLU A 125 -13.92 -4.81 -5.40
CA GLU A 125 -14.64 -5.16 -6.62
C GLU A 125 -13.87 -6.16 -7.51
N THR A 126 -12.55 -6.21 -7.38
CA THR A 126 -11.71 -7.19 -8.07
C THR A 126 -11.41 -8.44 -7.23
N LEU A 127 -11.53 -8.32 -5.91
CA LEU A 127 -11.19 -9.37 -4.96
C LEU A 127 -12.39 -10.27 -4.65
N LEU A 128 -13.52 -9.67 -4.27
CA LEU A 128 -14.70 -10.37 -3.73
C LEU A 128 -15.36 -11.35 -4.72
N PRO A 129 -15.47 -11.06 -6.04
CA PRO A 129 -16.10 -11.99 -6.98
C PRO A 129 -15.24 -13.23 -7.32
N MET A 130 -13.95 -13.22 -7.02
CA MET A 130 -13.00 -14.26 -7.44
C MET A 130 -13.39 -15.71 -7.07
N PRO A 131 -13.94 -16.01 -5.87
CA PRO A 131 -14.35 -17.36 -5.48
C PRO A 131 -15.57 -17.89 -6.24
N THR A 132 -16.36 -17.03 -6.88
CA THR A 132 -17.57 -17.43 -7.62
C THR A 132 -17.28 -17.78 -9.08
N VAL A 133 -16.07 -17.52 -9.57
CA VAL A 133 -15.65 -17.85 -10.94
C VAL A 133 -15.32 -19.34 -11.03
N ASP A 134 -16.10 -20.10 -11.81
CA ASP A 134 -15.90 -21.56 -11.97
C ASP A 134 -14.74 -21.91 -12.90
N ASP A 135 -14.59 -21.21 -14.02
CA ASP A 135 -13.50 -21.46 -14.97
C ASP A 135 -12.13 -21.11 -14.35
N PRO A 136 -11.18 -22.08 -14.27
CA PRO A 136 -9.89 -21.87 -13.62
C PRO A 136 -9.03 -20.81 -14.30
N VAL A 137 -9.13 -20.65 -15.62
CA VAL A 137 -8.34 -19.65 -16.35
C VAL A 137 -8.86 -18.24 -16.06
N GLN A 138 -10.18 -18.02 -16.11
CA GLN A 138 -10.80 -16.74 -15.75
C GLN A 138 -10.58 -16.38 -14.28
N ARG A 139 -10.55 -17.37 -13.39
CA ARG A 139 -10.24 -17.16 -11.98
C ARG A 139 -8.78 -16.74 -11.79
N PHE A 140 -7.85 -17.38 -12.49
CA PHE A 140 -6.44 -16.96 -12.50
C PHE A 140 -6.27 -15.52 -13.02
N ILE A 141 -6.97 -15.16 -14.10
CA ILE A 141 -7.00 -13.78 -14.62
C ILE A 141 -7.51 -12.81 -13.54
N SER A 142 -8.54 -13.20 -12.78
CA SER A 142 -9.09 -12.41 -11.67
C SER A 142 -8.07 -12.20 -10.54
N VAL A 143 -7.28 -13.22 -10.19
CA VAL A 143 -6.16 -13.10 -9.23
C VAL A 143 -5.12 -12.08 -9.71
N VAL A 144 -4.70 -12.19 -10.97
CA VAL A 144 -3.70 -11.28 -11.57
C VAL A 144 -4.23 -9.85 -11.59
N LYS A 145 -5.50 -9.68 -11.98
CA LYS A 145 -6.19 -8.39 -12.00
C LYS A 145 -6.25 -7.75 -10.61
N PHE A 146 -6.64 -8.52 -9.59
CA PHE A 146 -6.61 -8.06 -8.21
C PHE A 146 -5.20 -7.60 -7.80
N TYR A 147 -4.18 -8.42 -8.05
CA TYR A 147 -2.80 -8.12 -7.65
C TYR A 147 -2.27 -6.85 -8.32
N LEU A 148 -2.57 -6.63 -9.60
CA LEU A 148 -2.10 -5.46 -10.34
C LEU A 148 -2.83 -4.17 -9.95
N SER A 149 -4.07 -4.27 -9.45
CA SER A 149 -4.89 -3.11 -9.12
C SER A 149 -4.27 -2.22 -8.02
N GLY A 150 -3.65 -2.82 -7.01
CA GLY A 150 -3.13 -2.10 -5.83
C GLY A 150 -1.88 -1.25 -6.06
N TRP A 151 -1.13 -1.45 -7.15
CA TRP A 151 0.19 -0.82 -7.33
C TRP A 151 0.14 0.68 -7.62
N HIS A 152 -0.96 1.17 -8.20
CA HIS A 152 -1.10 2.57 -8.53
C HIS A 152 -1.43 3.45 -7.31
N ILE A 153 -1.90 2.83 -6.21
CA ILE A 153 -2.27 3.52 -4.98
C ILE A 153 -0.99 3.89 -4.23
N LYS A 154 -0.54 5.13 -4.44
CA LYS A 154 0.66 5.67 -3.80
C LYS A 154 0.49 7.13 -3.39
N SER A 155 1.31 7.55 -2.43
CA SER A 155 1.39 8.95 -2.02
C SER A 155 1.89 9.78 -3.20
N PRO A 156 1.41 11.03 -3.36
CA PRO A 156 1.98 11.93 -4.36
C PRO A 156 3.47 12.19 -4.05
N GLY A 157 4.31 12.06 -5.09
CA GLY A 157 5.76 12.23 -5.01
C GLY A 157 6.55 10.96 -4.67
N VAL A 158 7.86 11.11 -4.56
CA VAL A 158 8.80 10.02 -4.21
C VAL A 158 8.90 9.95 -2.70
N LYS A 159 7.98 9.22 -2.06
CA LYS A 159 7.98 8.99 -0.61
C LYS A 159 8.06 7.51 -0.26
N LYS A 160 8.81 7.20 0.80
CA LYS A 160 8.98 5.85 1.35
C LYS A 160 8.14 5.71 2.64
N PRO A 161 7.45 4.57 2.86
CA PRO A 161 6.79 4.32 4.14
C PRO A 161 7.79 4.27 5.30
N LEU A 162 7.30 4.53 6.50
CA LEU A 162 8.06 4.37 7.73
C LEU A 162 8.46 2.91 7.90
N ASN A 163 9.73 2.67 8.26
CA ASN A 163 10.21 1.35 8.62
C ASN A 163 9.63 0.95 9.99
N PRO A 164 8.83 -0.12 10.08
CA PRO A 164 8.22 -0.50 11.35
C PRO A 164 9.27 -0.95 12.38
N ILE A 165 9.01 -0.70 13.66
CA ILE A 165 9.84 -1.28 14.74
C ILE A 165 9.49 -2.75 14.95
N LEU A 166 10.43 -3.52 15.50
CA LEU A 166 10.19 -4.90 15.89
C LEU A 166 8.97 -5.02 16.82
N GLY A 167 8.05 -5.93 16.50
CA GLY A 167 6.81 -6.13 17.27
C GLY A 167 5.74 -5.04 17.06
N GLU A 168 5.97 -4.08 16.17
CA GLU A 168 4.90 -3.18 15.73
C GLU A 168 3.78 -4.00 15.07
N ARG A 169 2.54 -3.66 15.38
CA ARG A 169 1.35 -4.31 14.84
C ARG A 169 0.44 -3.28 14.21
N PHE A 170 -0.19 -3.68 13.11
CA PHE A 170 -1.27 -2.92 12.48
C PHE A 170 -2.45 -3.82 12.19
N THR A 171 -3.65 -3.38 12.57
CA THR A 171 -4.90 -4.06 12.27
C THR A 171 -5.88 -3.07 11.66
N CYS A 172 -6.71 -3.55 10.75
CA CYS A 172 -7.81 -2.79 10.19
C CYS A 172 -8.88 -3.74 9.64
N TYR A 173 -10.01 -3.17 9.23
CA TYR A 173 -11.05 -3.91 8.55
C TYR A 173 -11.74 -3.04 7.50
N TRP A 174 -12.44 -3.69 6.59
CA TRP A 174 -13.31 -3.09 5.60
C TRP A 174 -14.74 -3.56 5.87
N GLU A 175 -15.69 -2.66 5.66
CA GLU A 175 -17.11 -3.02 5.55
C GLU A 175 -17.49 -2.88 4.09
N TYR A 176 -18.00 -3.96 3.51
CA TYR A 176 -18.37 -4.00 2.10
C TYR A 176 -19.84 -3.63 1.91
N PRO A 177 -20.26 -3.29 0.66
CA PRO A 177 -21.65 -2.92 0.37
C PRO A 177 -22.69 -4.00 0.70
N ASP A 178 -22.29 -5.27 0.72
CA ASP A 178 -23.12 -6.42 1.09
C ASP A 178 -23.15 -6.69 2.61
N HIS A 179 -22.65 -5.75 3.41
CA HIS A 179 -22.55 -5.83 4.88
C HIS A 179 -21.58 -6.90 5.41
N THR A 180 -20.79 -7.54 4.56
CA THR A 180 -19.70 -8.44 4.97
C THR A 180 -18.45 -7.66 5.35
N ARG A 181 -17.44 -8.34 5.90
CA ARG A 181 -16.21 -7.70 6.38
C ARG A 181 -14.94 -8.41 5.92
N GLY A 182 -13.94 -7.60 5.58
CA GLY A 182 -12.56 -8.04 5.42
C GLY A 182 -11.73 -7.64 6.63
N PHE A 183 -10.93 -8.54 7.17
CA PHE A 183 -10.08 -8.32 8.34
C PHE A 183 -8.61 -8.38 7.95
N TYR A 184 -7.80 -7.45 8.45
CA TYR A 184 -6.36 -7.43 8.23
C TYR A 184 -5.60 -7.30 9.55
N ILE A 185 -4.54 -8.10 9.67
CA ILE A 185 -3.61 -8.09 10.79
C ILE A 185 -2.19 -8.18 10.22
N SER A 186 -1.28 -7.37 10.73
CA SER A 186 0.13 -7.46 10.38
C SER A 186 1.03 -7.14 11.56
N GLU A 187 2.24 -7.69 11.51
CA GLU A 187 3.26 -7.51 12.52
C GLU A 187 4.64 -7.42 11.88
N GLN A 188 5.50 -6.55 12.42
CA GLN A 188 6.92 -6.55 12.10
C GLN A 188 7.61 -7.68 12.87
N THR A 189 7.87 -8.79 12.18
CA THR A 189 8.40 -10.03 12.77
C THR A 189 9.93 -10.10 12.76
N SER A 190 10.62 -9.21 12.04
CA SER A 190 12.07 -9.02 12.15
C SER A 190 12.48 -7.59 11.75
N HIS A 191 13.55 -7.08 12.35
CA HIS A 191 14.10 -5.74 12.03
C HIS A 191 15.45 -5.81 11.29
N HIS A 192 16.23 -6.87 11.52
CA HIS A 192 17.53 -7.10 10.88
C HIS A 192 17.65 -8.56 10.43
N PRO A 193 17.30 -8.90 9.18
CA PRO A 193 16.76 -8.02 8.14
C PRO A 193 15.29 -7.63 8.37
N PRO A 194 14.80 -6.51 7.81
CA PRO A 194 13.40 -6.10 7.98
C PRO A 194 12.45 -7.11 7.31
N LYS A 195 11.52 -7.64 8.11
CA LYS A 195 10.47 -8.56 7.66
C LYS A 195 9.15 -8.22 8.34
N SER A 196 8.11 -8.02 7.54
CA SER A 196 6.74 -7.87 8.00
C SER A 196 5.94 -9.10 7.60
N SER A 197 5.10 -9.61 8.48
CA SER A 197 4.11 -10.65 8.17
C SER A 197 2.72 -10.04 8.21
N TYR A 198 1.85 -10.46 7.30
CA TYR A 198 0.47 -10.00 7.26
C TYR A 198 -0.48 -11.13 6.94
N PHE A 199 -1.71 -10.96 7.42
CA PHE A 199 -2.84 -11.84 7.26
C PHE A 199 -4.05 -10.99 6.89
N TYR A 200 -4.78 -11.42 5.87
CA TYR A 200 -6.04 -10.86 5.46
C TYR A 200 -7.05 -11.97 5.27
N MET A 201 -8.30 -11.76 5.69
CA MET A 201 -9.37 -12.71 5.49
C MET A 201 -10.70 -12.01 5.29
N CYS A 202 -11.47 -12.50 4.32
CA CYS A 202 -12.88 -12.18 4.17
C CYS A 202 -13.67 -13.51 4.25
N PRO A 203 -14.11 -13.91 5.46
CA PRO A 203 -14.71 -15.22 5.70
C PRO A 203 -15.95 -15.47 4.85
N GLU A 204 -16.83 -14.47 4.74
CA GLU A 204 -18.11 -14.57 4.02
C GLU A 204 -17.91 -14.71 2.50
N HIS A 205 -16.77 -14.28 1.99
CA HIS A 205 -16.34 -14.46 0.61
C HIS A 205 -15.33 -15.59 0.45
N PHE A 206 -15.05 -16.41 1.47
CA PHE A 206 -14.12 -17.54 1.35
C PHE A 206 -12.69 -17.16 0.91
N ILE A 207 -12.25 -15.92 1.17
CA ILE A 207 -10.93 -15.44 0.75
C ILE A 207 -10.00 -15.39 1.96
N ARG A 208 -8.80 -15.95 1.80
CA ARG A 208 -7.70 -15.83 2.75
C ARG A 208 -6.43 -15.43 2.03
N ILE A 209 -5.69 -14.47 2.58
CA ILE A 209 -4.38 -14.07 2.08
C ILE A 209 -3.40 -14.05 3.24
N ASP A 210 -2.35 -14.85 3.16
CA ASP A 210 -1.21 -14.81 4.07
C ASP A 210 0.00 -14.27 3.29
N GLY A 211 0.83 -13.44 3.90
CA GLY A 211 2.03 -13.00 3.22
C GLY A 211 3.12 -12.46 4.11
N THR A 212 4.29 -12.30 3.49
CA THR A 212 5.45 -11.65 4.09
C THR A 212 6.00 -10.61 3.15
N LEU A 213 6.45 -9.49 3.70
CA LEU A 213 7.14 -8.43 3.00
C LEU A 213 8.58 -8.37 3.48
N LYS A 214 9.53 -8.52 2.56
CA LYS A 214 10.98 -8.53 2.85
C LYS A 214 11.70 -7.54 1.93
N PRO A 215 11.63 -6.23 2.21
CA PRO A 215 12.31 -5.23 1.40
C PRO A 215 13.82 -5.22 1.68
N ARG A 216 14.64 -5.32 0.63
CA ARG A 216 16.09 -5.08 0.68
C ARG A 216 16.43 -3.84 -0.10
N SER A 217 16.88 -2.80 0.62
CA SER A 217 17.23 -1.53 -0.01
C SER A 217 18.70 -1.56 -0.47
N ARG A 218 18.94 -1.23 -1.74
CA ARG A 218 20.27 -1.20 -2.38
C ARG A 218 20.51 0.14 -3.06
N PHE A 219 21.70 0.68 -2.85
CA PHE A 219 22.20 1.82 -3.61
C PHE A 219 22.91 1.32 -4.87
N LEU A 220 22.61 1.90 -6.03
CA LEU A 220 23.08 1.46 -7.35
C LEU A 220 23.86 2.59 -8.07
N GLY A 221 24.35 3.59 -7.34
CA GLY A 221 24.96 4.79 -7.93
C GLY A 221 23.91 5.86 -8.21
N ASN A 222 23.50 6.05 -9.46
CA ASN A 222 22.47 7.04 -9.80
C ASN A 222 21.02 6.56 -9.49
N SER A 223 20.88 5.47 -8.74
CA SER A 223 19.58 4.87 -8.43
C SER A 223 19.61 4.21 -7.07
N ALA A 224 18.43 4.08 -6.47
CA ALA A 224 18.21 3.27 -5.28
C ALA A 224 17.04 2.33 -5.56
N ALA A 225 17.18 1.07 -5.18
CA ALA A 225 16.17 0.04 -5.38
C ALA A 225 15.72 -0.54 -4.04
N SER A 226 14.44 -0.89 -3.94
CA SER A 226 13.93 -1.77 -2.90
C SER A 226 13.57 -3.10 -3.56
N ILE A 227 14.44 -4.08 -3.40
CA ILE A 227 14.22 -5.45 -3.90
C ILE A 227 13.24 -6.13 -2.96
N MET A 228 12.13 -6.64 -3.50
CA MET A 228 11.05 -7.23 -2.71
C MET A 228 11.14 -8.75 -2.75
N GLU A 229 11.59 -9.38 -1.66
CA GLU A 229 11.70 -10.86 -1.53
C GLU A 229 10.49 -11.49 -0.81
N GLY A 230 9.41 -10.72 -0.69
CA GLY A 230 8.18 -11.16 -0.05
C GLY A 230 7.42 -12.18 -0.88
N VAL A 231 6.53 -12.93 -0.21
CA VAL A 231 5.59 -13.85 -0.86
C VAL A 231 4.21 -13.59 -0.31
N ALA A 232 3.21 -13.55 -1.18
CA ALA A 232 1.79 -13.56 -0.84
C ALA A 232 1.18 -14.88 -1.30
N ILE A 233 0.31 -15.46 -0.48
CA ILE A 233 -0.43 -16.69 -0.78
C ILE A 233 -1.91 -16.34 -0.62
N LEU A 234 -2.62 -16.28 -1.73
CA LEU A 234 -4.09 -16.21 -1.75
C LEU A 234 -4.65 -17.63 -1.71
N ARG A 235 -5.74 -17.84 -0.98
CA ARG A 235 -6.50 -19.08 -0.98
C ARG A 235 -7.99 -18.83 -1.09
N LEU A 236 -8.64 -19.68 -1.87
CA LEU A 236 -10.10 -19.73 -2.01
C LEU A 236 -10.61 -20.93 -1.24
N LEU A 237 -11.30 -20.67 -0.13
CA LEU A 237 -11.64 -21.68 0.88
C LEU A 237 -12.85 -22.53 0.51
N ASN A 238 -13.64 -22.11 -0.47
CA ASN A 238 -14.80 -22.84 -0.99
C ASN A 238 -14.44 -23.84 -2.10
N ARG A 239 -13.17 -23.96 -2.49
CA ARG A 239 -12.71 -24.78 -3.61
C ARG A 239 -11.39 -25.48 -3.27
N GLY A 240 -10.99 -26.40 -4.13
CA GLY A 240 -9.74 -27.16 -3.98
C GLY A 240 -9.91 -28.47 -3.22
N GLU A 241 -9.04 -29.43 -3.54
CA GLU A 241 -9.10 -30.80 -2.99
C GLU A 241 -8.54 -30.89 -1.57
N LYS A 242 -7.78 -29.88 -1.14
CA LYS A 242 -7.09 -29.89 0.16
C LYS A 242 -7.93 -29.17 1.22
N PRO A 243 -7.83 -29.56 2.51
CA PRO A 243 -8.54 -28.93 3.62
C PRO A 243 -8.29 -27.42 3.82
N GLY A 244 -7.33 -26.84 3.08
CA GLY A 244 -6.93 -25.44 3.17
C GLY A 244 -7.42 -24.53 2.03
N GLY A 245 -8.19 -25.05 1.08
CA GLY A 245 -8.64 -24.32 -0.10
C GLY A 245 -7.72 -24.43 -1.31
N GLU A 246 -8.19 -23.94 -2.46
CA GLU A 246 -7.42 -23.76 -3.69
C GLU A 246 -6.39 -22.64 -3.49
N ARG A 247 -5.14 -22.85 -3.91
CA ARG A 247 -4.00 -21.94 -3.72
C ARG A 247 -3.56 -21.33 -5.04
#